data_AF-A0A352UHQ6-F1
#
_entry.id   AF-A0A352UHQ6-F1
#
_cell.length_a   1.000
_cell.length_b   1.000
_cell.length_c   1.000
_cell.angle_alpha   90.00
_cell.angle_beta   90.00
_cell.angle_gamma   90.00
#
_symmetry.space_group_name_H-M   'P 1'
#
loop_
_entity.id
_entity.type
_entity.pdbx_description
1 polymer ?
#
loop_
_entity_poly.entity_id
_entity_poly.type
_entity_poly.pdbx_seq_one_letter_code
_entity_poly.pdbx_strand_id
1 'polypeptide(L)'
;TGHTLTVESKARGYDLTVINIPKTIDNDIVMTDHCPGYGSAARFVALATMGAGRDAESMRTAAPITIIEVMGRDAGWLAASAIL
;
A
#
# COMPACT_ATOMS: atom_id res chain seq x y z
N THR A 1 -12.14 7.66 -16.01
CA THR A 1 -10.91 6.83 -15.85
C THR A 1 -10.13 6.86 -17.16
N GLY A 2 -8.93 6.29 -17.24
CA GLY A 2 -8.24 6.20 -18.54
C GLY A 2 -9.06 5.46 -19.61
N HIS A 3 -9.87 4.47 -19.20
CA HIS A 3 -10.85 3.84 -20.10
C HIS A 3 -11.86 4.83 -20.68
N THR A 4 -12.45 5.70 -19.85
CA THR A 4 -13.38 6.75 -20.31
C THR A 4 -12.70 7.68 -21.32
N LEU A 5 -11.44 8.08 -21.08
CA LEU A 5 -10.69 8.94 -22.00
C LEU A 5 -10.49 8.26 -23.36
N THR A 6 -10.16 6.97 -23.38
CA THR A 6 -10.05 6.20 -24.63
C THR A 6 -11.38 6.11 -25.40
N VAL A 7 -12.49 5.94 -24.69
CA VAL A 7 -13.82 5.87 -25.32
C VAL A 7 -14.18 7.21 -25.95
N GLU A 8 -13.98 8.31 -25.22
CA GLU A 8 -14.29 9.66 -25.68
C GLU A 8 -13.38 10.12 -26.83
N SER A 9 -12.09 9.82 -26.79
CA SER A 9 -11.17 10.19 -27.87
C SER A 9 -11.55 9.53 -29.19
N LYS A 10 -11.91 8.24 -29.15
CA LYS A 10 -12.41 7.50 -30.32
C LYS A 10 -13.71 8.07 -30.86
N ALA A 11 -14.68 8.39 -29.99
CA ALA A 11 -15.96 8.96 -30.38
C ALA A 11 -15.81 10.32 -31.09
N ARG A 12 -14.74 11.07 -30.77
CA ARG A 12 -14.44 12.39 -31.34
C ARG A 12 -13.47 12.34 -32.53
N GLY A 13 -13.00 11.16 -32.93
CA GLY A 13 -11.98 11.02 -33.97
C GLY A 13 -10.64 11.68 -33.60
N TYR A 14 -10.35 11.81 -32.31
CA TYR A 14 -9.12 12.43 -31.80
C TYR A 14 -8.06 11.35 -31.57
N ASP A 15 -6.91 11.47 -32.23
CA ASP A 15 -5.81 10.52 -32.10
C ASP A 15 -5.13 10.68 -30.73
N LEU A 16 -5.50 9.80 -29.79
CA LEU A 16 -4.99 9.77 -28.43
C LEU A 16 -4.81 8.32 -27.97
N THR A 17 -3.58 8.02 -27.55
CA THR A 17 -3.26 6.76 -26.86
C THR A 17 -3.27 6.98 -25.35
N VAL A 18 -3.94 6.09 -24.62
CA VAL A 18 -4.04 6.13 -23.15
C VAL A 18 -3.49 4.83 -22.57
N ILE A 19 -2.57 4.93 -21.62
CA ILE A 19 -1.97 3.81 -20.90
C ILE A 19 -2.27 3.97 -19.41
N ASN A 20 -2.81 2.92 -18.77
CA ASN A 20 -3.10 2.92 -17.34
C ASN A 20 -2.04 2.11 -16.60
N ILE A 21 -1.46 2.68 -15.54
CA ILE A 21 -0.52 1.99 -14.66
C ILE A 21 -1.20 1.75 -13.31
N PRO A 22 -1.44 0.50 -12.90
CA PRO A 22 -2.05 0.19 -11.61
C PRO A 22 -1.15 0.65 -10.45
N LYS A 23 -1.72 1.36 -9.46
CA LYS A 23 -0.98 1.89 -8.30
C LYS A 23 -1.77 1.78 -7.01
N THR A 24 -1.31 0.92 -6.11
CA THR A 24 -1.81 0.77 -4.74
C THR A 24 -0.66 0.33 -3.84
N ILE A 25 -0.59 0.86 -2.63
CA ILE A 25 0.35 0.33 -1.62
C ILE A 25 -0.26 -0.83 -0.83
N ASP A 26 -1.58 -1.03 -0.95
CA ASP A 26 -2.32 -2.09 -0.27
C ASP A 26 -2.10 -3.46 -0.94
N ASN A 27 -1.40 -3.51 -2.08
CA ASN A 27 -1.08 -4.72 -2.86
C ASN A 27 -2.29 -5.59 -3.24
N ASP A 28 -3.42 -4.95 -3.55
CA ASP A 28 -4.73 -5.60 -3.65
C ASP A 28 -5.29 -5.67 -5.09
N ILE A 29 -4.45 -5.46 -6.10
CA ILE A 29 -4.87 -5.58 -7.51
C ILE A 29 -4.72 -7.03 -7.95
N VAL A 30 -5.80 -7.62 -8.46
CA VAL A 30 -5.79 -8.99 -8.98
C VAL A 30 -4.84 -9.13 -10.16
N MET A 31 -4.26 -10.33 -10.32
CA MET A 31 -3.32 -10.70 -11.40
C MET A 31 -1.96 -9.99 -11.34
N THR A 32 -1.61 -9.34 -10.23
CA THR A 32 -0.25 -8.89 -9.96
C THR A 32 0.29 -9.56 -8.70
N ASP A 33 1.61 -9.72 -8.65
CA ASP A 33 2.32 -10.19 -7.47
C ASP A 33 2.64 -9.02 -6.53
N HIS A 34 3.18 -7.91 -7.08
CA HIS A 34 3.47 -6.69 -6.35
C HIS A 34 2.96 -5.45 -7.09
N CYS A 35 2.32 -4.54 -6.35
CA CYS A 35 1.93 -3.22 -6.82
C CYS A 35 3.04 -2.19 -6.57
N PRO A 36 3.21 -1.19 -7.45
CA PRO A 36 4.15 -0.10 -7.23
C PRO A 36 3.91 0.59 -5.89
N GLY A 37 4.97 0.69 -5.08
CA GLY A 37 4.97 1.31 -3.75
C GLY A 37 4.80 0.34 -2.58
N TYR A 38 4.20 -0.84 -2.77
CA TYR A 38 3.98 -1.82 -1.70
C TYR A 38 5.28 -2.21 -0.99
N GLY A 39 6.33 -2.63 -1.72
CA GLY A 39 7.57 -3.11 -1.09
C GLY A 39 8.27 -2.07 -0.20
N SER A 40 8.21 -0.79 -0.58
CA SER A 40 8.77 0.30 0.25
C SER A 40 7.91 0.55 1.50
N ALA A 41 6.58 0.54 1.35
CA ALA A 41 5.65 0.72 2.46
C ALA A 41 5.73 -0.46 3.46
N ALA A 42 5.78 -1.69 2.95
CA ALA A 42 5.95 -2.90 3.74
C ALA A 42 7.23 -2.86 4.59
N ARG A 43 8.37 -2.52 3.96
CA ARG A 43 9.64 -2.35 4.69
C ARG A 43 9.55 -1.29 5.78
N PHE A 44 8.88 -0.17 5.52
CA PHE A 44 8.69 0.88 6.53
C PHE A 44 7.84 0.36 7.70
N VAL A 45 6.73 -0.32 7.43
CA VAL A 45 5.85 -0.88 8.47
C VAL A 45 6.60 -1.88 9.36
N ALA A 46 7.38 -2.79 8.76
CA ALA A 46 8.21 -3.74 9.49
C ALA A 46 9.19 -3.03 10.44
N LEU A 47 9.96 -2.07 9.91
CA LEU A 47 10.95 -1.32 10.70
C LEU A 47 10.31 -0.46 11.80
N ALA A 48 9.18 0.18 11.51
CA ALA A 48 8.44 0.98 12.49
C ALA A 48 7.88 0.10 13.62
N THR A 49 7.34 -1.07 13.28
CA THR A 49 6.82 -2.04 14.26
C THR A 49 7.94 -2.58 15.14
N MET A 50 9.08 -2.94 14.57
CA MET A 50 10.26 -3.34 15.33
C MET A 50 10.74 -2.23 16.27
N GLY A 51 10.82 -0.99 15.80
CA GLY A 51 11.21 0.15 16.62
C GLY A 51 10.24 0.40 17.78
N ALA A 52 8.94 0.38 17.51
CA ALA A 52 7.89 0.54 18.52
C ALA A 52 7.92 -0.60 19.56
N GLY A 53 8.19 -1.84 19.14
CA GLY A 53 8.35 -2.98 20.04
C GLY A 53 9.54 -2.80 20.99
N ARG A 54 10.68 -2.33 20.49
CA ARG A 54 11.85 -2.01 21.32
C ARG A 54 11.59 -0.88 22.31
N ASP A 55 10.84 0.12 21.89
CA ASP A 55 10.46 1.24 22.75
C ASP A 55 9.55 0.75 23.91
N ALA A 56 8.52 -0.04 23.59
CA ALA A 56 7.63 -0.64 24.58
C ALA A 56 8.38 -1.58 25.57
N GLU A 57 9.31 -2.40 25.08
CA GLU A 57 10.19 -3.23 25.92
C GLU A 57 10.99 -2.37 26.91
N SER A 58 11.50 -1.22 26.46
CA SER A 58 12.30 -0.32 27.29
C SER A 58 11.49 0.36 28.40
N MET A 59 10.22 0.71 28.11
CA MET A 59 9.33 1.39 29.05
C MET A 59 8.71 0.47 30.10
N ARG A 60 8.79 -0.86 29.92
CA ARG A 60 8.25 -1.87 30.85
C ARG A 60 6.78 -1.55 31.18
N THR A 61 6.47 -1.34 32.46
CA THR A 61 5.10 -1.09 32.94
C THR A 61 4.62 0.35 32.72
N ALA A 62 5.49 1.27 32.29
CA ALA A 62 5.11 2.68 32.12
C ALA A 62 4.29 2.90 30.84
N ALA A 63 4.66 2.23 29.74
CA ALA A 63 3.89 2.24 28.49
C ALA A 63 4.12 0.92 27.71
N PRO A 64 3.48 -0.18 28.13
CA PRO A 64 3.75 -1.51 27.58
C PRO A 64 3.11 -1.78 26.21
N ILE A 65 2.25 -0.89 25.71
CA ILE A 65 1.40 -1.14 24.53
C ILE A 65 1.52 0.00 23.55
N THR A 66 1.84 -0.33 22.29
CA THR A 66 1.80 0.58 21.15
C THR A 66 0.85 0.02 20.09
N ILE A 67 -0.06 0.86 19.59
CA ILE A 67 -0.98 0.51 18.51
C ILE A 67 -0.53 1.24 17.25
N ILE A 68 -0.35 0.50 16.15
CA ILE A 68 0.06 1.04 14.85
C ILE A 68 -1.04 0.75 13.83
N GLU A 69 -1.66 1.81 13.31
CA GLU A 69 -2.56 1.72 12.16
C GLU A 69 -1.75 1.83 10.86
N VAL A 70 -2.04 0.96 9.90
CA VAL A 70 -1.42 0.96 8.57
C VAL A 70 -2.51 0.95 7.50
N MET A 71 -2.14 1.33 6.27
CA MET A 71 -3.06 1.25 5.14
C MET A 71 -3.45 -0.20 4.83
N GLY A 72 -4.64 -0.39 4.26
CA GLY A 72 -5.23 -1.70 4.02
C GLY A 72 -6.74 -1.63 4.05
N ARG A 73 -7.34 -1.05 2.99
CA ARG A 73 -8.80 -0.84 2.95
C ARG A 73 -9.59 -2.15 2.92
N ASP A 74 -9.26 -2.98 1.94
CA ASP A 74 -9.96 -4.23 1.67
C ASP A 74 -9.05 -5.46 1.80
N ALA A 75 -7.76 -5.24 2.06
CA ALA A 75 -6.74 -6.27 2.24
C ALA A 75 -5.73 -5.90 3.33
N GLY A 76 -5.16 -6.92 3.99
CA GLY A 76 -4.24 -6.76 5.13
C GLY A 76 -2.75 -6.92 4.80
N TRP A 77 -2.33 -6.75 3.54
CA TRP A 77 -0.94 -7.04 3.13
C TRP A 77 0.10 -6.22 3.87
N LEU A 78 -0.13 -4.92 4.09
CA LEU A 78 0.78 -4.07 4.87
C LEU A 78 0.81 -4.46 6.35
N ALA A 79 -0.34 -4.74 6.95
CA ALA A 79 -0.40 -5.24 8.33
C ALA A 79 0.34 -6.58 8.46
N ALA A 80 0.16 -7.50 7.52
CA ALA A 80 0.87 -8.77 7.49
C ALA A 80 2.38 -8.58 7.33
N SER A 81 2.83 -7.58 6.57
CA SER A 81 4.26 -7.29 6.39
C SER A 81 4.99 -6.85 7.67
N ALA A 82 4.26 -6.49 8.73
CA ALA A 82 4.85 -6.10 10.02
C ALA A 82 5.63 -7.22 10.72
N ILE A 83 5.43 -8.49 10.32
CA ILE A 83 6.15 -9.65 10.88
C ILE A 83 7.51 -9.91 10.23
N LEU A 84 7.82 -9.20 9.14
CA LEU A 84 9.07 -9.32 8.39
C LEU A 84 10.23 -8.66 9.14
#